data_AF-A0A8S3ZC40-F1
#
_entry.id   AF-A0A8S3ZC40-F1
#
_cell.length_a   1.000
_cell.length_b   1.000
_cell.length_c   1.000
_cell.angle_alpha   90.00
_cell.angle_beta   90.00
_cell.angle_gamma   90.00
#
_symmetry.space_group_name_H-M   'P 1'
#
loop_
_entity.id
_entity.type
_entity.pdbx_description
1 polymer ?
#
loop_
_entity_poly.entity_id
_entity_poly.type
_entity_poly.pdbx_seq_one_letter_code
_entity_poly.pdbx_strand_id
1 'polypeptide(L)'
;MVQKDNQNNDGDVKTNLIGHTDGETRQTPNTDNKPGLSKEDLEGKVDYEMSIGSYTDLTEGVLTDDRDERKPSEKPTVPDGGYGWFVVLGCFLSHVIVGGFERNDGVYYLQFKARFNESAQLTSWPGALVSTLRLFLGPVASAVCSMYSVRTTTIIGAIILTLAQILNAFTPNFYFLFFSHSALQGVGRGLMYAPSLIIISMYFDKHQGLAAGLGSSGVGVGTFCLVPFTQFLFDTYGFQGTFIIMAGIALNGMLVAMLYRPLSMHRRFTQETRITDTDQLEVEQEVVLAQLAEAGDSTSIQSIRLHRKSVSVSEKEDSRALTHLTSTGPVPEQKQSEGWCLSSLKICFPVEHQGKAGSNKKKLFHFGLLKDPSFLMFCVSIGLFTAAFKAAFTFIPALVKSKNLSESDAAMVLSICGIFDTLGRIVSGLILDRPLLRPHRLLLYNSFVFAIATVSFILPFLKSFATLSVMCSFYGALTGAYISQKSVVLVDILGIENMSSSFGLLICFQAMGMCAGPPLSGALRDAFGGFDEAFYLGGCFMVLAGLLMIASNIFLTIKNRRHRSHQKPAKLPETEAQ
;
A
#
# COMPACT_ATOMS: atom_id res chain seq x y z
N MET A 1 -65.80 6.66 -16.89
CA MET A 1 -65.66 5.30 -17.47
C MET A 1 -64.64 4.56 -16.60
N VAL A 2 -64.90 3.40 -15.97
CA VAL A 2 -65.56 2.14 -16.46
C VAL A 2 -64.62 1.43 -17.45
N GLN A 3 -64.12 0.20 -17.24
CA GLN A 3 -64.17 -0.77 -16.12
C GLN A 3 -62.86 -1.64 -16.15
N LYS A 4 -62.33 -2.20 -15.04
CA LYS A 4 -62.50 -3.58 -14.48
C LYS A 4 -62.24 -4.76 -15.46
N ASP A 5 -61.83 -5.97 -15.05
CA ASP A 5 -61.64 -6.65 -13.72
C ASP A 5 -60.21 -7.31 -13.66
N ASN A 6 -59.58 -7.76 -12.55
CA ASN A 6 -59.97 -8.61 -11.39
C ASN A 6 -60.08 -10.12 -11.79
N GLN A 7 -59.68 -11.16 -11.03
CA GLN A 7 -59.44 -11.36 -9.58
C GLN A 7 -58.31 -12.39 -9.25
N ASN A 8 -57.82 -12.34 -8.01
CA ASN A 8 -57.59 -13.39 -6.97
C ASN A 8 -57.76 -14.91 -7.30
N ASN A 9 -57.29 -15.89 -6.50
CA ASN A 9 -57.31 -15.99 -5.02
C ASN A 9 -56.32 -17.02 -4.39
N ASP A 10 -56.32 -17.09 -3.06
CA ASP A 10 -55.41 -17.84 -2.15
C ASP A 10 -55.54 -19.38 -2.16
N GLY A 11 -54.55 -20.06 -1.56
CA GLY A 11 -54.59 -21.48 -1.16
C GLY A 11 -53.35 -21.91 -0.36
N ASP A 12 -53.54 -22.57 0.79
CA ASP A 12 -52.49 -22.90 1.79
C ASP A 12 -52.53 -24.41 2.17
N VAL A 13 -51.57 -24.86 3.01
CA VAL A 13 -51.53 -26.13 3.78
C VAL A 13 -50.92 -27.41 3.14
N LYS A 14 -49.66 -27.68 3.52
CA LYS A 14 -49.00 -28.93 4.02
C LYS A 14 -49.31 -30.36 3.47
N THR A 15 -48.25 -31.18 3.62
CA THR A 15 -48.19 -32.63 4.02
C THR A 15 -48.16 -33.79 2.99
N ASN A 16 -46.94 -34.29 2.75
CA ASN A 16 -46.46 -35.69 2.93
C ASN A 16 -47.01 -36.94 2.17
N LEU A 17 -46.03 -37.75 1.74
CA LEU A 17 -45.88 -39.24 1.81
C LEU A 17 -46.24 -40.17 0.61
N ILE A 18 -45.23 -41.02 0.28
CA ILE A 18 -45.26 -42.36 -0.38
C ILE A 18 -45.54 -42.37 -1.91
N GLY A 19 -44.85 -43.16 -2.76
CA GLY A 19 -43.74 -44.13 -2.58
C GLY A 19 -42.95 -44.33 -3.91
N HIS A 20 -41.68 -44.80 -3.90
CA HIS A 20 -41.23 -46.22 -3.99
C HIS A 20 -41.62 -46.95 -5.30
N THR A 21 -40.83 -47.87 -5.90
CA THR A 21 -39.59 -48.61 -5.51
C THR A 21 -38.58 -48.60 -6.69
N ASP A 22 -37.32 -49.03 -6.66
CA ASP A 22 -36.18 -49.26 -5.70
C ASP A 22 -34.90 -49.24 -6.60
N GLY A 23 -33.66 -49.69 -6.35
CA GLY A 23 -32.88 -50.44 -5.33
C GLY A 23 -31.38 -50.30 -5.75
N GLU A 24 -30.34 -51.07 -5.37
CA GLU A 24 -30.05 -52.13 -4.38
C GLU A 24 -29.03 -51.50 -3.36
N THR A 25 -28.96 -51.73 -2.03
CA THR A 25 -28.76 -52.94 -1.20
C THR A 25 -27.48 -53.75 -1.51
N ARG A 26 -26.72 -54.38 -0.58
CA ARG A 26 -26.60 -54.43 0.91
C ARG A 26 -25.31 -55.25 1.25
N GLN A 27 -24.67 -55.30 2.43
CA GLN A 27 -24.66 -54.54 3.71
C GLN A 27 -23.38 -54.93 4.50
N THR A 28 -23.05 -54.24 5.60
CA THR A 28 -22.17 -54.78 6.67
C THR A 28 -22.94 -55.66 7.67
N PRO A 29 -22.27 -56.67 8.26
CA PRO A 29 -22.57 -57.20 9.58
C PRO A 29 -21.33 -57.22 10.51
N ASN A 30 -21.46 -57.80 11.72
CA ASN A 30 -20.56 -57.62 12.86
C ASN A 30 -20.18 -58.97 13.52
N THR A 31 -19.18 -58.95 14.41
CA THR A 31 -18.96 -59.85 15.57
C THR A 31 -18.52 -61.33 15.39
N ASP A 32 -17.68 -61.73 16.37
CA ASP A 32 -17.53 -63.05 17.03
C ASP A 32 -16.54 -64.17 16.58
N ASN A 33 -15.91 -64.73 17.64
CA ASN A 33 -15.31 -66.06 17.85
C ASN A 33 -13.99 -66.51 17.15
N LYS A 34 -12.93 -66.59 17.97
CA LYS A 34 -11.86 -67.62 17.87
C LYS A 34 -12.41 -68.99 18.35
N PRO A 35 -11.88 -70.15 17.89
CA PRO A 35 -10.78 -70.80 18.63
C PRO A 35 -9.78 -71.60 17.73
N GLY A 36 -8.69 -72.10 18.34
CA GLY A 36 -7.88 -73.19 17.77
C GLY A 36 -6.35 -72.97 17.79
N LEU A 37 -5.64 -73.61 18.74
CA LEU A 37 -4.19 -73.83 18.71
C LEU A 37 -3.89 -75.32 18.54
N SER A 38 -2.88 -75.66 17.73
CA SER A 38 -1.95 -76.81 17.90
C SER A 38 -1.08 -76.96 16.64
N LYS A 39 0.17 -77.43 16.70
CA LYS A 39 1.19 -77.42 17.78
C LYS A 39 2.54 -77.77 17.13
N GLU A 40 3.65 -77.44 17.81
CA GLU A 40 5.01 -77.97 17.58
C GLU A 40 5.47 -78.20 16.11
N ASP A 41 6.27 -77.27 15.61
CA ASP A 41 7.58 -77.63 15.01
C ASP A 41 8.62 -76.57 15.43
N LEU A 42 9.90 -76.95 15.50
CA LEU A 42 10.91 -76.30 16.36
C LEU A 42 12.16 -75.80 15.61
N GLU A 43 12.82 -74.82 16.25
CA GLU A 43 14.24 -74.45 16.14
C GLU A 43 14.80 -73.86 14.83
N GLY A 44 15.53 -72.74 14.98
CA GLY A 44 16.24 -72.05 13.89
C GLY A 44 16.98 -70.82 14.41
N LYS A 45 18.24 -71.00 14.83
CA LYS A 45 19.07 -69.96 15.47
C LYS A 45 19.26 -68.69 14.62
N VAL A 46 19.27 -67.54 15.29
CA VAL A 46 20.33 -66.52 15.13
C VAL A 46 20.68 -65.99 16.52
N ASP A 47 21.96 -65.98 16.87
CA ASP A 47 22.45 -65.53 18.17
C ASP A 47 22.64 -64.00 18.21
N TYR A 48 22.48 -63.36 19.39
CA TYR A 48 23.00 -62.00 19.63
C TYR A 48 23.46 -61.85 21.08
N GLU A 49 24.76 -62.03 21.30
CA GLU A 49 25.37 -61.92 22.64
C GLU A 49 25.65 -60.46 23.04
N MET A 50 25.73 -60.23 24.35
CA MET A 50 25.76 -58.90 24.95
C MET A 50 27.20 -58.42 25.19
N SER A 51 27.62 -57.35 24.52
CA SER A 51 28.89 -56.66 24.81
C SER A 51 28.64 -55.40 25.65
N ILE A 52 29.26 -55.32 26.83
CA ILE A 52 29.13 -54.19 27.76
C ILE A 52 30.05 -53.04 27.32
N GLY A 53 29.47 -51.97 26.77
CA GLY A 53 30.15 -50.71 26.45
C GLY A 53 30.05 -49.66 27.58
N SER A 54 31.01 -48.73 27.66
CA SER A 54 31.20 -47.89 28.85
C SER A 54 30.32 -46.64 28.95
N TYR A 55 30.06 -46.24 30.19
CA TYR A 55 29.22 -45.11 30.59
C TYR A 55 29.95 -43.75 30.46
N THR A 56 30.57 -43.47 29.30
CA THR A 56 31.62 -42.44 29.17
C THR A 56 31.50 -41.43 28.02
N ASP A 57 30.50 -41.54 27.13
CA ASP A 57 30.36 -40.65 25.96
C ASP A 57 29.36 -39.49 26.15
N LEU A 58 28.99 -39.15 27.40
CA LEU A 58 28.09 -38.04 27.74
C LEU A 58 28.81 -36.86 28.44
N THR A 59 30.14 -36.82 28.39
CA THR A 59 30.97 -35.86 29.16
C THR A 59 31.99 -35.07 28.34
N GLU A 60 32.01 -35.18 27.01
CA GLU A 60 32.70 -34.20 26.14
C GLU A 60 31.66 -33.36 25.36
N GLY A 61 31.80 -32.04 25.43
CA GLY A 61 30.84 -31.06 24.91
C GLY A 61 30.59 -29.89 25.86
N VAL A 62 30.73 -30.12 27.17
CA VAL A 62 30.71 -29.04 28.18
C VAL A 62 32.10 -28.38 28.27
N LEU A 63 32.46 -27.55 27.28
CA LEU A 63 33.50 -26.51 27.42
C LEU A 63 33.57 -25.52 26.23
N THR A 64 32.44 -24.97 25.77
CA THR A 64 32.42 -23.86 24.80
C THR A 64 31.53 -22.68 25.24
N ASP A 65 32.11 -21.80 26.07
CA ASP A 65 31.84 -20.34 26.10
C ASP A 65 30.37 -19.90 25.87
N ASP A 66 29.54 -19.97 26.91
CA ASP A 66 28.12 -19.55 26.93
C ASP A 66 27.93 -18.02 26.74
N ARG A 67 28.23 -17.52 25.55
CA ARG A 67 28.05 -16.11 25.16
C ARG A 67 26.61 -15.78 24.72
N ASP A 68 25.67 -15.88 25.68
CA ASP A 68 24.32 -15.28 25.66
C ASP A 68 23.65 -15.27 24.26
N GLU A 69 23.53 -16.44 23.61
CA GLU A 69 22.81 -16.58 22.34
C GLU A 69 21.29 -16.44 22.56
N ARG A 70 20.86 -15.19 22.74
CA ARG A 70 19.46 -14.80 22.68
C ARG A 70 18.92 -15.20 21.31
N LYS A 71 18.07 -16.23 21.30
CA LYS A 71 17.31 -16.67 20.11
C LYS A 71 16.85 -15.42 19.33
N PRO A 72 17.28 -15.23 18.07
CA PRO A 72 17.07 -13.98 17.36
C PRO A 72 15.57 -13.71 17.29
N SER A 73 15.13 -12.54 17.74
CA SER A 73 13.72 -12.22 17.88
C SER A 73 13.00 -12.46 16.54
N GLU A 74 12.08 -13.43 16.56
CA GLU A 74 11.44 -13.92 15.35
C GLU A 74 10.75 -12.73 14.65
N LYS A 75 11.25 -12.37 13.46
CA LYS A 75 10.74 -11.21 12.73
C LYS A 75 9.28 -11.49 12.37
N PRO A 76 8.33 -10.62 12.73
CA PRO A 76 6.92 -10.89 12.53
C PRO A 76 6.65 -11.09 11.03
N THR A 77 6.24 -12.31 10.68
CA THR A 77 5.89 -12.67 9.30
C THR A 77 4.67 -11.88 8.86
N VAL A 78 4.79 -11.10 7.79
CA VAL A 78 3.66 -10.32 7.27
C VAL A 78 2.59 -11.23 6.67
N PRO A 79 1.30 -10.88 6.80
CA PRO A 79 0.21 -11.65 6.20
C PRO A 79 0.08 -11.34 4.70
N ASP A 80 0.92 -11.97 3.87
CA ASP A 80 0.89 -11.92 2.39
C ASP A 80 -0.42 -12.53 1.80
N GLY A 81 -1.58 -11.97 2.15
CA GLY A 81 -2.91 -12.45 1.74
C GLY A 81 -4.05 -12.04 2.68
N GLY A 82 -5.13 -12.83 2.66
CA GLY A 82 -6.29 -12.65 3.55
C GLY A 82 -6.86 -11.23 3.52
N TYR A 83 -7.01 -10.62 4.71
CA TYR A 83 -7.53 -9.26 4.85
C TYR A 83 -6.65 -8.18 4.17
N GLY A 84 -5.38 -8.48 3.84
CA GLY A 84 -4.54 -7.59 3.05
C GLY A 84 -5.15 -7.19 1.71
N TRP A 85 -5.99 -8.04 1.09
CA TRP A 85 -6.69 -7.69 -0.15
C TRP A 85 -7.82 -6.67 0.06
N PHE A 86 -8.50 -6.69 1.22
CA PHE A 86 -9.44 -5.62 1.60
C PHE A 86 -8.71 -4.31 1.92
N VAL A 87 -7.51 -4.38 2.49
CA VAL A 87 -6.63 -3.21 2.64
C VAL A 87 -6.24 -2.63 1.28
N VAL A 88 -5.86 -3.47 0.30
CA VAL A 88 -5.56 -3.04 -1.09
C VAL A 88 -6.79 -2.41 -1.76
N LEU A 89 -8.00 -2.93 -1.54
CA LEU A 89 -9.24 -2.30 -2.00
C LEU A 89 -9.45 -0.92 -1.35
N GLY A 90 -9.18 -0.78 -0.05
CA GLY A 90 -9.16 0.52 0.63
C GLY A 90 -8.16 1.48 0.00
N CYS A 91 -6.94 1.03 -0.28
CA CYS A 91 -5.92 1.84 -0.94
C CYS A 91 -6.31 2.24 -2.35
N PHE A 92 -6.94 1.35 -3.12
CA PHE A 92 -7.51 1.62 -4.43
C PHE A 92 -8.57 2.72 -4.38
N LEU A 93 -9.57 2.59 -3.49
CA LEU A 93 -10.62 3.60 -3.33
C LEU A 93 -10.06 4.95 -2.83
N SER A 94 -9.03 4.93 -1.98
CA SER A 94 -8.32 6.14 -1.54
C SER A 94 -7.62 6.84 -2.71
N HIS A 95 -7.02 6.07 -3.63
CA HIS A 95 -6.42 6.60 -4.86
C HIS A 95 -7.45 7.01 -5.93
N VAL A 96 -8.65 6.40 -5.98
CA VAL A 96 -9.77 6.90 -6.81
C VAL A 96 -10.14 8.31 -6.38
N ILE A 97 -10.35 8.54 -5.08
CA ILE A 97 -10.69 9.87 -4.53
C ILE A 97 -9.53 10.85 -4.74
N VAL A 98 -8.35 10.58 -4.17
CA VAL A 98 -7.21 11.52 -4.19
C VAL A 98 -6.65 11.73 -5.61
N GLY A 99 -6.62 10.69 -6.42
CA GLY A 99 -6.10 10.73 -7.79
C GLY A 99 -7.05 11.41 -8.78
N GLY A 100 -8.37 11.17 -8.68
CA GLY A 100 -9.36 11.92 -9.44
C GLY A 100 -9.33 13.41 -9.08
N PHE A 101 -9.24 13.75 -7.78
CA PHE A 101 -9.05 15.14 -7.36
C PHE A 101 -7.76 15.77 -7.89
N GLU A 102 -6.64 15.05 -8.00
CA GLU A 102 -5.38 15.54 -8.59
C GLU A 102 -5.44 15.78 -10.10
N ARG A 103 -6.39 15.14 -10.79
CA ARG A 103 -6.59 15.21 -12.24
C ARG A 103 -7.70 16.18 -12.64
N ASN A 104 -8.67 16.42 -11.75
CA ASN A 104 -9.64 17.51 -11.85
C ASN A 104 -8.99 18.91 -11.88
N ASP A 105 -7.76 19.07 -11.40
CA ASP A 105 -7.09 20.38 -11.29
C ASP A 105 -7.04 21.16 -12.63
N GLY A 106 -7.07 20.48 -13.79
CA GLY A 106 -7.18 21.13 -15.12
C GLY A 106 -8.59 21.65 -15.47
N VAL A 107 -9.65 20.97 -15.00
CA VAL A 107 -11.04 21.48 -15.09
C VAL A 107 -11.23 22.63 -14.09
N TYR A 108 -10.72 22.48 -12.86
CA TYR A 108 -10.71 23.57 -11.88
C TYR A 108 -9.95 24.81 -12.37
N TYR A 109 -8.83 24.64 -13.09
CA TYR A 109 -8.12 25.75 -13.74
C TYR A 109 -9.03 26.55 -14.69
N LEU A 110 -9.81 25.88 -15.56
CA LEU A 110 -10.76 26.57 -16.46
C LEU A 110 -11.81 27.37 -15.67
N GLN A 111 -12.40 26.76 -14.65
CA GLN A 111 -13.45 27.40 -13.85
C GLN A 111 -12.90 28.55 -12.99
N PHE A 112 -11.67 28.46 -12.48
CA PHE A 112 -11.02 29.57 -11.77
C PHE A 112 -10.64 30.71 -12.73
N LYS A 113 -10.11 30.39 -13.92
CA LYS A 113 -9.80 31.39 -14.96
C LYS A 113 -11.08 32.14 -15.38
N ALA A 114 -12.19 31.43 -15.57
CA ALA A 114 -13.47 32.02 -15.94
C ALA A 114 -14.09 32.87 -14.80
N ARG A 115 -14.01 32.41 -13.54
CA ARG A 115 -14.64 33.10 -12.40
C ARG A 115 -13.88 34.35 -11.94
N PHE A 116 -12.54 34.33 -11.99
CA PHE A 116 -11.71 35.40 -11.40
C PHE A 116 -10.91 36.21 -12.44
N ASN A 117 -10.78 35.73 -13.68
CA ASN A 117 -10.07 36.39 -14.79
C ASN A 117 -8.59 36.79 -14.53
N GLU A 118 -7.98 36.23 -13.48
CA GLU A 118 -6.56 36.41 -13.13
C GLU A 118 -5.62 35.83 -14.21
N SER A 119 -4.33 36.17 -14.18
CA SER A 119 -3.36 35.68 -15.18
C SER A 119 -3.29 34.14 -15.26
N ALA A 120 -2.89 33.57 -16.39
CA ALA A 120 -2.75 32.11 -16.54
C ALA A 120 -1.69 31.53 -15.60
N GLN A 121 -0.57 32.25 -15.40
CA GLN A 121 0.42 31.95 -14.37
C GLN A 121 -0.24 31.92 -12.98
N LEU A 122 -0.93 33.00 -12.58
CA LEU A 122 -1.53 33.14 -11.26
C LEU A 122 -2.61 32.06 -11.01
N THR A 123 -3.45 31.80 -12.02
CA THR A 123 -4.51 30.78 -11.98
C THR A 123 -3.96 29.34 -11.88
N SER A 124 -2.73 29.09 -12.34
CA SER A 124 -2.12 27.75 -12.31
C SER A 124 -1.47 27.37 -10.97
N TRP A 125 -1.11 28.35 -10.12
CA TRP A 125 -0.43 28.11 -8.85
C TRP A 125 -1.21 27.21 -7.87
N PRO A 126 -2.54 27.33 -7.68
CA PRO A 126 -3.23 26.51 -6.68
C PRO A 126 -3.09 25.00 -6.90
N GLY A 127 -3.34 24.50 -8.11
CA GLY A 127 -3.19 23.07 -8.43
C GLY A 127 -1.74 22.56 -8.37
N ALA A 128 -0.77 23.43 -8.64
CA ALA A 128 0.65 23.14 -8.44
C ALA A 128 0.96 22.96 -6.94
N LEU A 129 0.56 23.94 -6.11
CA LEU A 129 0.81 23.95 -4.66
C LEU A 129 0.10 22.79 -3.93
N VAL A 130 -1.12 22.40 -4.30
CA VAL A 130 -1.77 21.19 -3.76
C VAL A 130 -0.90 19.97 -3.98
N SER A 131 -0.44 19.77 -5.22
CA SER A 131 0.35 18.61 -5.62
C SER A 131 1.69 18.57 -4.90
N THR A 132 2.31 19.73 -4.69
CA THR A 132 3.56 19.90 -3.96
C THR A 132 3.40 19.62 -2.46
N LEU A 133 2.39 20.19 -1.81
CA LEU A 133 2.10 19.97 -0.37
C LEU A 133 1.76 18.50 -0.08
N ARG A 134 0.95 17.86 -0.93
CA ARG A 134 0.60 16.43 -0.85
C ARG A 134 1.85 15.53 -0.73
N LEU A 135 2.95 15.92 -1.38
CA LEU A 135 4.20 15.17 -1.41
C LEU A 135 5.14 15.55 -0.26
N PHE A 136 5.33 16.84 0.01
CA PHE A 136 6.18 17.30 1.12
C PHE A 136 5.66 16.91 2.50
N LEU A 137 4.36 16.67 2.65
CA LEU A 137 3.77 16.20 3.90
C LEU A 137 3.92 14.68 4.15
N GLY A 138 4.55 13.92 3.25
CA GLY A 138 4.81 12.48 3.44
C GLY A 138 5.48 12.14 4.78
N PRO A 139 6.60 12.78 5.17
CA PRO A 139 7.21 12.60 6.49
C PRO A 139 6.30 12.95 7.67
N VAL A 140 5.49 14.01 7.54
CA VAL A 140 4.55 14.44 8.59
C VAL A 140 3.42 13.42 8.75
N ALA A 141 2.84 12.96 7.64
CA ALA A 141 1.83 11.91 7.63
C ALA A 141 2.37 10.60 8.22
N SER A 142 3.62 10.23 7.91
CA SER A 142 4.30 9.08 8.52
C SER A 142 4.48 9.24 10.03
N ALA A 143 4.82 10.45 10.52
CA ALA A 143 4.90 10.72 11.95
C ALA A 143 3.51 10.59 12.62
N VAL A 144 2.46 11.17 12.04
CA VAL A 144 1.08 11.06 12.55
C VAL A 144 0.59 9.59 12.54
N CYS A 145 0.94 8.80 11.52
CA CYS A 145 0.69 7.35 11.50
C CYS A 145 1.37 6.62 12.66
N SER A 146 2.60 7.00 13.02
CA SER A 146 3.38 6.37 14.10
C SER A 146 2.95 6.78 15.52
N MET A 147 2.31 7.95 15.67
CA MET A 147 1.78 8.45 16.96
C MET A 147 0.34 8.00 17.23
N TYR A 148 -0.45 7.79 16.18
CA TYR A 148 -1.86 7.41 16.28
C TYR A 148 -2.11 6.07 15.56
N SER A 149 -2.55 6.13 14.30
CA SER A 149 -2.79 4.96 13.44
C SER A 149 -3.00 5.40 12.00
N VAL A 150 -2.73 4.50 11.03
CA VAL A 150 -3.03 4.69 9.60
C VAL A 150 -4.48 5.11 9.36
N ARG A 151 -5.42 4.45 10.05
CA ARG A 151 -6.87 4.76 10.00
C ARG A 151 -7.11 6.20 10.42
N THR A 152 -6.67 6.56 11.62
CA THR A 152 -6.80 7.89 12.22
C THR A 152 -6.26 8.98 11.30
N THR A 153 -5.05 8.79 10.76
CA THR A 153 -4.43 9.77 9.83
C THR A 153 -5.28 9.97 8.57
N THR A 154 -5.83 8.89 8.01
CA THR A 154 -6.66 8.94 6.79
C THR A 154 -8.02 9.61 7.05
N ILE A 155 -8.66 9.34 8.20
CA ILE A 155 -9.90 10.02 8.62
C ILE A 155 -9.69 11.53 8.74
N ILE A 156 -8.63 11.96 9.42
CA ILE A 156 -8.26 13.38 9.56
C ILE A 156 -8.02 14.01 8.17
N GLY A 157 -7.31 13.31 7.28
CA GLY A 157 -7.09 13.76 5.90
C GLY A 157 -8.39 13.94 5.10
N ALA A 158 -9.33 13.00 5.22
CA ALA A 158 -10.63 13.06 4.54
C ALA A 158 -11.52 14.21 5.06
N ILE A 159 -11.53 14.45 6.37
CA ILE A 159 -12.27 15.58 6.98
C ILE A 159 -11.68 16.92 6.51
N ILE A 160 -10.34 17.07 6.52
CA ILE A 160 -9.67 18.29 6.05
C ILE A 160 -9.93 18.51 4.55
N LEU A 161 -9.88 17.45 3.73
CA LEU A 161 -10.19 17.53 2.29
C LEU A 161 -11.65 17.92 2.04
N THR A 162 -12.59 17.41 2.85
CA THR A 162 -14.01 17.77 2.78
C THR A 162 -14.22 19.25 3.11
N LEU A 163 -13.64 19.73 4.21
CA LEU A 163 -13.69 21.14 4.61
C LEU A 163 -13.08 22.05 3.54
N ALA A 164 -11.97 21.63 2.92
CA ALA A 164 -11.33 22.36 1.83
C ALA A 164 -12.28 22.59 0.64
N GLN A 165 -13.06 21.56 0.26
CA GLN A 165 -14.03 21.69 -0.84
C GLN A 165 -15.24 22.54 -0.46
N ILE A 166 -15.74 22.44 0.77
CA ILE A 166 -16.81 23.34 1.27
C ILE A 166 -16.33 24.80 1.22
N LEU A 167 -15.10 25.08 1.66
CA LEU A 167 -14.53 26.43 1.58
C LEU A 167 -14.29 26.88 0.14
N ASN A 168 -13.92 25.98 -0.79
CA ASN A 168 -13.83 26.31 -2.22
C ASN A 168 -15.17 26.78 -2.80
N ALA A 169 -16.31 26.17 -2.41
CA ALA A 169 -17.64 26.58 -2.87
C ALA A 169 -18.01 28.03 -2.50
N PHE A 170 -17.49 28.53 -1.38
CA PHE A 170 -17.74 29.88 -0.86
C PHE A 170 -16.58 30.87 -1.08
N THR A 171 -15.64 30.55 -1.99
CA THR A 171 -14.47 31.40 -2.30
C THR A 171 -14.90 32.84 -2.69
N PRO A 172 -14.51 33.86 -1.90
CA PRO A 172 -14.89 35.25 -2.15
C PRO A 172 -13.94 36.00 -3.09
N ASN A 173 -12.66 35.61 -3.14
CA ASN A 173 -11.61 36.21 -3.98
C ASN A 173 -10.59 35.14 -4.38
N PHE A 174 -9.79 35.41 -5.43
CA PHE A 174 -8.82 34.42 -5.94
C PHE A 174 -7.77 34.02 -4.89
N TYR A 175 -7.27 34.97 -4.10
CA TYR A 175 -6.22 34.73 -3.11
C TYR A 175 -6.64 33.72 -2.02
N PHE A 176 -7.93 33.63 -1.70
CA PHE A 176 -8.46 32.62 -0.77
C PHE A 176 -8.23 31.18 -1.26
N LEU A 177 -8.09 30.94 -2.57
CA LEU A 177 -7.73 29.61 -3.12
C LEU A 177 -6.31 29.16 -2.71
N PHE A 178 -5.39 30.06 -2.34
CA PHE A 178 -4.11 29.64 -1.75
C PHE A 178 -4.31 29.00 -0.36
N PHE A 179 -5.36 29.39 0.36
CA PHE A 179 -5.75 28.77 1.62
C PHE A 179 -6.65 27.54 1.42
N SER A 180 -7.86 27.72 0.88
CA SER A 180 -8.85 26.63 0.76
C SER A 180 -8.41 25.58 -0.25
N HIS A 181 -8.07 26.00 -1.47
CA HIS A 181 -7.72 25.07 -2.54
C HIS A 181 -6.33 24.49 -2.28
N SER A 182 -5.32 25.31 -1.95
CA SER A 182 -3.92 24.86 -1.89
C SER A 182 -3.53 24.26 -0.55
N ALA A 183 -3.55 25.06 0.53
CA ALA A 183 -3.09 24.62 1.85
C ALA A 183 -3.93 23.46 2.40
N LEU A 184 -5.25 23.62 2.47
CA LEU A 184 -6.12 22.61 3.10
C LEU A 184 -6.22 21.33 2.26
N GLN A 185 -6.43 21.38 0.94
CA GLN A 185 -6.41 20.14 0.14
C GLN A 185 -5.02 19.51 0.10
N GLY A 186 -3.94 20.29 0.10
CA GLY A 186 -2.56 19.77 0.16
C GLY A 186 -2.34 18.91 1.40
N VAL A 187 -2.80 19.39 2.56
CA VAL A 187 -2.82 18.62 3.82
C VAL A 187 -3.75 17.42 3.74
N GLY A 188 -5.00 17.60 3.33
CA GLY A 188 -6.00 16.51 3.26
C GLY A 188 -5.58 15.38 2.31
N ARG A 189 -5.22 15.71 1.06
CA ARG A 189 -4.71 14.75 0.07
C ARG A 189 -3.40 14.08 0.55
N GLY A 190 -2.51 14.81 1.24
CA GLY A 190 -1.27 14.26 1.80
C GLY A 190 -1.51 13.23 2.91
N LEU A 191 -2.38 13.56 3.87
CA LEU A 191 -2.78 12.69 4.99
C LEU A 191 -3.65 11.50 4.56
N MET A 192 -4.25 11.50 3.37
CA MET A 192 -4.89 10.31 2.78
C MET A 192 -3.91 9.47 1.95
N TYR A 193 -3.04 10.11 1.18
CA TYR A 193 -2.13 9.42 0.24
C TYR A 193 -1.03 8.62 0.97
N ALA A 194 -0.30 9.23 1.89
CA ALA A 194 0.86 8.57 2.51
C ALA A 194 0.49 7.33 3.34
N PRO A 195 -0.58 7.30 4.17
CA PRO A 195 -0.95 6.11 4.93
C PRO A 195 -1.33 4.92 4.03
N SER A 196 -1.92 5.18 2.86
CA SER A 196 -2.28 4.13 1.89
C SER A 196 -1.06 3.36 1.36
N LEU A 197 0.08 4.03 1.20
CA LEU A 197 1.33 3.36 0.82
C LEU A 197 1.97 2.62 2.00
N ILE A 198 1.92 3.23 3.19
CA ILE A 198 2.46 2.65 4.42
C ILE A 198 1.76 1.31 4.73
N ILE A 199 0.43 1.25 4.72
CA ILE A 199 -0.28 0.03 5.14
C ILE A 199 -0.08 -1.15 4.18
N ILE A 200 0.08 -0.91 2.87
CA ILE A 200 0.46 -1.97 1.92
C ILE A 200 1.81 -2.57 2.30
N SER A 201 2.80 -1.74 2.65
CA SER A 201 4.14 -2.19 3.11
C SER A 201 4.17 -2.87 4.48
N MET A 202 3.05 -2.88 5.21
CA MET A 202 2.92 -3.60 6.48
C MET A 202 2.20 -4.96 6.32
N TYR A 203 1.34 -5.10 5.30
CA TYR A 203 0.63 -6.35 5.02
C TYR A 203 1.37 -7.27 4.05
N PHE A 204 2.11 -6.73 3.08
CA PHE A 204 2.75 -7.53 2.02
C PHE A 204 4.26 -7.32 1.95
N ASP A 205 4.98 -8.42 1.71
CA ASP A 205 6.41 -8.48 1.43
C ASP A 205 6.62 -9.18 0.08
N LYS A 206 6.29 -10.48 -0.02
CA LYS A 206 6.43 -11.26 -1.26
C LYS A 206 5.60 -10.70 -2.43
N HIS A 207 4.43 -10.14 -2.13
CA HIS A 207 3.51 -9.59 -3.13
C HIS A 207 3.37 -8.06 -3.09
N GLN A 208 4.27 -7.37 -2.38
CA GLN A 208 4.20 -5.91 -2.15
C GLN A 208 4.09 -5.10 -3.45
N GLY A 209 4.83 -5.48 -4.50
CA GLY A 209 4.79 -4.80 -5.81
C GLY A 209 3.42 -4.89 -6.49
N LEU A 210 2.77 -6.07 -6.45
CA LEU A 210 1.43 -6.27 -7.01
C LEU A 210 0.38 -5.52 -6.19
N ALA A 211 0.45 -5.60 -4.85
CA ALA A 211 -0.44 -4.90 -3.95
C ALA A 211 -0.34 -3.36 -4.12
N ALA A 212 0.87 -2.81 -4.27
CA ALA A 212 1.10 -1.39 -4.54
C ALA A 212 0.66 -0.98 -5.96
N GLY A 213 0.85 -1.85 -6.96
CA GLY A 213 0.36 -1.64 -8.32
C GLY A 213 -1.17 -1.54 -8.37
N LEU A 214 -1.87 -2.52 -7.79
CA LEU A 214 -3.33 -2.54 -7.70
C LEU A 214 -3.85 -1.36 -6.86
N GLY A 215 -3.30 -1.14 -5.66
CA GLY A 215 -3.70 -0.03 -4.78
C GLY A 215 -3.51 1.35 -5.41
N SER A 216 -2.45 1.57 -6.20
CA SER A 216 -2.23 2.85 -6.89
C SER A 216 -2.91 2.98 -8.25
N SER A 217 -3.44 1.89 -8.82
CA SER A 217 -4.19 1.91 -10.09
C SER A 217 -5.51 2.67 -10.02
N GLY A 218 -6.02 2.91 -8.81
CA GLY A 218 -7.21 3.73 -8.56
C GLY A 218 -7.11 5.15 -9.11
N VAL A 219 -5.90 5.71 -9.30
CA VAL A 219 -5.72 7.06 -9.87
C VAL A 219 -6.32 7.19 -11.27
N GLY A 220 -6.12 6.19 -12.15
CA GLY A 220 -6.65 6.25 -13.52
C GLY A 220 -8.16 6.02 -13.57
N VAL A 221 -8.70 5.18 -12.67
CA VAL A 221 -10.16 4.99 -12.52
C VAL A 221 -10.82 6.25 -11.94
N GLY A 222 -10.18 6.91 -10.96
CA GLY A 222 -10.59 8.22 -10.46
C GLY A 222 -10.54 9.30 -11.55
N THR A 223 -9.53 9.27 -12.43
CA THR A 223 -9.46 10.15 -13.61
C THR A 223 -10.63 9.88 -14.57
N PHE A 224 -10.89 8.60 -14.88
CA PHE A 224 -11.95 8.18 -15.79
C PHE A 224 -13.34 8.63 -15.29
N CYS A 225 -13.68 8.34 -14.04
CA CYS A 225 -15.01 8.63 -13.49
C CYS A 225 -15.18 10.10 -13.05
N LEU A 226 -14.24 10.63 -12.25
CA LEU A 226 -14.47 11.92 -11.57
C LEU A 226 -14.26 13.13 -12.48
N VAL A 227 -13.45 13.07 -13.54
CA VAL A 227 -13.21 14.24 -14.39
C VAL A 227 -14.46 14.61 -15.23
N PRO A 228 -15.11 13.70 -15.98
CA PRO A 228 -16.37 14.00 -16.67
C PRO A 228 -17.51 14.30 -15.70
N PHE A 229 -17.58 13.58 -14.57
CA PHE A 229 -18.59 13.85 -13.55
C PHE A 229 -18.45 15.26 -12.96
N THR A 230 -17.23 15.73 -12.71
CA THR A 230 -16.97 17.08 -12.20
C THR A 230 -17.36 18.15 -13.22
N GLN A 231 -17.13 17.92 -14.53
CA GLN A 231 -17.63 18.85 -15.57
C GLN A 231 -19.16 18.85 -15.63
N PHE A 232 -19.81 17.68 -15.64
CA PHE A 232 -21.27 17.56 -15.60
C PHE A 232 -21.88 18.28 -14.39
N LEU A 233 -21.21 18.23 -13.23
CA LEU A 233 -21.62 19.01 -12.05
C LEU A 233 -21.48 20.52 -12.28
N PHE A 234 -20.40 21.00 -12.91
CA PHE A 234 -20.25 22.42 -13.23
C PHE A 234 -21.33 22.89 -14.23
N ASP A 235 -21.64 22.07 -15.23
CA ASP A 235 -22.67 22.35 -16.24
C ASP A 235 -24.10 22.37 -15.62
N THR A 236 -24.36 21.52 -14.62
CA THR A 236 -25.72 21.31 -14.05
C THR A 236 -25.99 22.11 -12.76
N TYR A 237 -25.02 22.18 -11.85
CA TYR A 237 -25.14 22.77 -10.51
C TYR A 237 -24.24 24.00 -10.31
N GLY A 238 -23.49 24.40 -11.33
CA GLY A 238 -22.60 25.55 -11.29
C GLY A 238 -21.43 25.40 -10.31
N PHE A 239 -20.70 26.50 -10.13
CA PHE A 239 -19.47 26.54 -9.34
C PHE A 239 -19.66 26.06 -7.88
N GLN A 240 -20.70 26.56 -7.20
CA GLN A 240 -20.90 26.28 -5.77
C GLN A 240 -21.42 24.87 -5.53
N GLY A 241 -22.46 24.44 -6.25
CA GLY A 241 -23.04 23.11 -6.10
C GLY A 241 -22.03 22.00 -6.40
N THR A 242 -21.17 22.19 -7.42
CA THR A 242 -20.08 21.26 -7.72
C THR A 242 -19.15 21.04 -6.54
N PHE A 243 -18.62 22.10 -5.94
CA PHE A 243 -17.69 21.97 -4.82
C PHE A 243 -18.34 21.36 -3.57
N ILE A 244 -19.63 21.60 -3.32
CA ILE A 244 -20.38 20.93 -2.23
C ILE A 244 -20.60 19.44 -2.51
N ILE A 245 -21.00 19.05 -3.72
CA ILE A 245 -21.20 17.63 -4.08
C ILE A 245 -19.86 16.88 -4.07
N MET A 246 -18.79 17.49 -4.58
CA MET A 246 -17.44 16.95 -4.49
C MET A 246 -16.94 16.86 -3.04
N ALA A 247 -17.36 17.73 -2.12
CA ALA A 247 -17.08 17.57 -0.69
C ALA A 247 -17.70 16.27 -0.14
N GLY A 248 -18.92 15.91 -0.58
CA GLY A 248 -19.54 14.61 -0.25
C GLY A 248 -18.71 13.41 -0.73
N ILE A 249 -18.10 13.51 -1.92
CA ILE A 249 -17.17 12.48 -2.44
C ILE A 249 -15.87 12.43 -1.63
N ALA A 250 -15.34 13.57 -1.18
CA ALA A 250 -14.19 13.60 -0.28
C ALA A 250 -14.50 12.94 1.09
N LEU A 251 -15.70 13.16 1.63
CA LEU A 251 -16.13 12.64 2.92
C LEU A 251 -16.20 11.10 2.95
N ASN A 252 -16.50 10.47 1.81
CA ASN A 252 -16.44 9.01 1.64
C ASN A 252 -15.03 8.44 1.92
N GLY A 253 -13.98 9.27 1.90
CA GLY A 253 -12.65 8.90 2.38
C GLY A 253 -12.60 8.41 3.84
N MET A 254 -13.58 8.80 4.67
CA MET A 254 -13.73 8.25 6.03
C MET A 254 -14.17 6.79 6.03
N LEU A 255 -15.07 6.39 5.11
CA LEU A 255 -15.50 5.00 4.96
C LEU A 255 -14.34 4.14 4.44
N VAL A 256 -13.60 4.66 3.45
CA VAL A 256 -12.38 4.03 2.93
C VAL A 256 -11.35 3.78 4.03
N ALA A 257 -11.17 4.73 4.95
CA ALA A 257 -10.25 4.59 6.07
C ALA A 257 -10.62 3.46 7.05
N MET A 258 -11.88 3.01 7.11
CA MET A 258 -12.28 1.90 7.98
C MET A 258 -11.70 0.55 7.52
N LEU A 259 -11.48 0.37 6.20
CA LEU A 259 -10.81 -0.80 5.63
C LEU A 259 -9.33 -0.87 6.05
N TYR A 260 -8.73 0.24 6.49
CA TYR A 260 -7.41 0.22 7.11
C TYR A 260 -7.51 -0.31 8.54
N ARG A 261 -7.25 -1.61 8.70
CA ARG A 261 -7.11 -2.28 10.01
C ARG A 261 -5.63 -2.27 10.42
N PRO A 262 -5.23 -1.55 11.48
CA PRO A 262 -3.84 -1.57 11.95
C PRO A 262 -3.47 -2.97 12.46
N LEU A 263 -2.25 -3.42 12.15
CA LEU A 263 -1.81 -4.79 12.42
C LEU A 263 -1.59 -5.10 13.91
N SER A 264 -1.47 -4.08 14.76
CA SER A 264 -1.58 -4.20 16.22
C SER A 264 -2.91 -4.84 16.65
N MET A 265 -4.01 -4.56 15.95
CA MET A 265 -5.30 -5.21 16.16
C MET A 265 -5.30 -6.64 15.63
N HIS A 266 -4.74 -6.89 14.43
CA HIS A 266 -4.64 -8.26 13.89
C HIS A 266 -3.79 -9.15 14.81
N ARG A 267 -2.69 -8.61 15.35
CA ARG A 267 -1.83 -9.26 16.34
C ARG A 267 -2.61 -9.71 17.57
N ARG A 268 -3.47 -8.86 18.17
CA ARG A 268 -4.28 -9.26 19.33
C ARG A 268 -5.14 -10.48 19.01
N PHE A 269 -6.00 -10.40 18.00
CA PHE A 269 -6.89 -11.51 17.63
C PHE A 269 -6.13 -12.80 17.25
N THR A 270 -5.05 -12.70 16.46
CA THR A 270 -4.27 -13.89 16.04
C THR A 270 -3.42 -14.46 17.17
N GLN A 271 -2.98 -13.63 18.12
CA GLN A 271 -2.25 -14.08 19.31
C GLN A 271 -3.22 -14.66 20.36
N GLU A 272 -4.42 -14.12 20.53
CA GLU A 272 -5.51 -14.74 21.32
C GLU A 272 -5.92 -16.09 20.73
N THR A 273 -6.06 -16.21 19.39
CA THR A 273 -6.38 -17.49 18.74
C THR A 273 -5.25 -18.51 18.97
N ARG A 274 -3.98 -18.13 18.70
CA ARG A 274 -2.84 -19.04 18.97
C ARG A 274 -2.70 -19.45 20.43
N ILE A 275 -2.96 -18.55 21.38
CA ILE A 275 -2.97 -18.90 22.81
C ILE A 275 -4.11 -19.90 23.06
N THR A 276 -5.33 -19.63 22.58
CA THR A 276 -6.47 -20.57 22.71
C THR A 276 -6.17 -21.94 22.10
N ASP A 277 -5.56 -22.00 20.92
CA ASP A 277 -5.17 -23.26 20.25
C ASP A 277 -4.05 -23.98 21.04
N THR A 278 -3.10 -23.25 21.62
CA THR A 278 -1.99 -23.82 22.39
C THR A 278 -2.47 -24.32 23.75
N ASP A 279 -3.28 -23.53 24.46
CA ASP A 279 -3.92 -23.91 25.71
C ASP A 279 -4.82 -25.15 25.51
N GLN A 280 -5.54 -25.25 24.39
CA GLN A 280 -6.32 -26.45 24.04
C GLN A 280 -5.43 -27.67 23.78
N LEU A 281 -4.33 -27.52 23.04
CA LEU A 281 -3.38 -28.61 22.80
C LEU A 281 -2.62 -29.04 24.07
N GLU A 282 -2.28 -28.11 24.96
CA GLU A 282 -1.67 -28.41 26.27
C GLU A 282 -2.67 -29.11 27.21
N VAL A 283 -3.94 -28.70 27.23
CA VAL A 283 -5.01 -29.40 27.97
C VAL A 283 -5.31 -30.77 27.37
N GLU A 284 -5.34 -30.92 26.05
CA GLU A 284 -5.54 -32.22 25.39
C GLU A 284 -4.35 -33.17 25.68
N GLN A 285 -3.12 -32.64 25.73
CA GLN A 285 -1.95 -33.39 26.18
C GLN A 285 -1.98 -33.73 27.67
N GLU A 286 -2.37 -32.82 28.59
CA GLU A 286 -2.54 -33.15 30.02
C GLU A 286 -3.61 -34.22 30.24
N VAL A 287 -4.72 -34.17 29.50
CA VAL A 287 -5.79 -35.19 29.58
C VAL A 287 -5.30 -36.55 29.08
N VAL A 288 -4.59 -36.61 27.95
CA VAL A 288 -3.99 -37.86 27.44
C VAL A 288 -2.91 -38.40 28.40
N LEU A 289 -2.07 -37.54 28.95
CA LEU A 289 -1.05 -37.93 29.93
C LEU A 289 -1.67 -38.40 31.26
N ALA A 290 -2.78 -37.82 31.70
CA ALA A 290 -3.53 -38.28 32.87
C ALA A 290 -4.15 -39.66 32.63
N GLN A 291 -4.78 -39.89 31.47
CA GLN A 291 -5.34 -41.19 31.09
C GLN A 291 -4.26 -42.28 30.98
N LEU A 292 -3.06 -41.93 30.48
CA LEU A 292 -1.91 -42.84 30.47
C LEU A 292 -1.33 -43.09 31.88
N ALA A 293 -1.43 -42.11 32.79
CA ALA A 293 -0.97 -42.25 34.18
C ALA A 293 -1.92 -43.11 35.03
N GLU A 294 -3.23 -43.09 34.78
CA GLU A 294 -4.19 -44.02 35.43
C GLU A 294 -4.02 -45.48 34.97
N ALA A 295 -3.35 -45.70 33.83
CA ALA A 295 -3.02 -47.02 33.30
C ALA A 295 -1.61 -47.53 33.69
N GLY A 296 -0.84 -46.76 34.47
CA GLY A 296 0.58 -47.03 34.76
C GLY A 296 0.94 -46.99 36.25
N ASP A 297 2.07 -47.61 36.62
CA ASP A 297 2.41 -47.85 38.03
C ASP A 297 2.75 -46.57 38.81
N SER A 298 2.34 -46.62 40.08
CA SER A 298 2.23 -45.59 41.12
C SER A 298 3.49 -44.78 41.44
N THR A 299 4.68 -45.21 40.99
CA THR A 299 5.96 -44.54 41.26
C THR A 299 6.24 -43.31 40.40
N SER A 300 5.53 -43.15 39.27
CA SER A 300 5.81 -42.10 38.27
C SER A 300 5.47 -40.67 38.72
N ILE A 301 4.58 -40.51 39.71
CA ILE A 301 4.00 -39.22 40.12
C ILE A 301 5.02 -38.31 40.85
N GLN A 302 6.08 -38.90 41.44
CA GLN A 302 7.05 -38.18 42.26
C GLN A 302 8.04 -37.32 41.45
N SER A 303 8.41 -37.76 40.23
CA SER A 303 9.39 -37.07 39.37
C SER A 303 8.82 -35.81 38.71
N ILE A 304 7.54 -35.86 38.28
CA ILE A 304 6.83 -34.72 37.65
C ILE A 304 6.77 -33.52 38.61
N ARG A 305 6.54 -33.77 39.91
CA ARG A 305 6.55 -32.72 40.95
C ARG A 305 7.91 -32.06 41.18
N LEU A 306 9.01 -32.75 40.90
CA LEU A 306 10.37 -32.20 41.04
C LEU A 306 10.69 -31.21 39.90
N HIS A 307 10.30 -31.52 38.66
CA HIS A 307 10.55 -30.63 37.52
C HIS A 307 9.82 -29.28 37.63
N ARG A 308 8.61 -29.27 38.22
CA ARG A 308 7.84 -28.03 38.46
C ARG A 308 8.51 -27.05 39.43
N LYS A 309 9.54 -27.47 40.18
CA LYS A 309 10.16 -26.67 41.27
C LYS A 309 11.42 -25.91 40.88
N SER A 310 11.98 -26.13 39.68
CA SER A 310 13.20 -25.44 39.19
C SER A 310 12.92 -24.14 38.43
N VAL A 311 11.69 -23.92 37.97
CA VAL A 311 11.34 -22.83 37.02
C VAL A 311 10.98 -21.50 37.73
N SER A 312 10.80 -21.49 39.06
CA SER A 312 10.15 -20.37 39.77
C SER A 312 10.98 -19.70 40.87
N VAL A 313 12.25 -19.32 40.60
CA VAL A 313 13.04 -18.44 41.50
C VAL A 313 13.87 -17.41 40.73
N SER A 314 13.20 -16.41 40.14
CA SER A 314 13.68 -15.02 40.02
C SER A 314 12.48 -14.18 39.55
N GLU A 315 12.11 -13.03 40.14
CA GLU A 315 12.76 -12.22 41.18
C GLU A 315 11.87 -12.05 42.42
N LYS A 316 12.50 -11.76 43.56
CA LYS A 316 11.93 -10.91 44.62
C LYS A 316 12.61 -9.53 44.52
N GLU A 317 12.14 -8.43 45.10
CA GLU A 317 11.29 -8.30 46.28
C GLU A 317 10.62 -6.90 46.30
N ASP A 318 9.31 -6.83 46.54
CA ASP A 318 8.75 -5.78 47.40
C ASP A 318 7.47 -6.33 48.04
N SER A 319 7.26 -6.07 49.34
CA SER A 319 6.22 -6.75 50.11
C SER A 319 5.75 -5.94 51.31
N ARG A 320 4.46 -5.58 51.32
CA ARG A 320 3.71 -5.16 52.52
C ARG A 320 2.21 -5.33 52.32
N ALA A 321 1.52 -5.56 53.44
CA ALA A 321 0.06 -5.63 53.58
C ALA A 321 -0.67 -6.72 52.75
N LEU A 322 -0.48 -8.00 53.10
CA LEU A 322 -1.43 -9.06 52.74
C LEU A 322 -1.68 -10.02 53.93
N THR A 323 -2.24 -9.47 55.00
CA THR A 323 -2.85 -10.21 56.10
C THR A 323 -4.01 -9.41 56.67
N HIS A 324 -5.25 -9.73 56.26
CA HIS A 324 -6.39 -9.91 57.16
C HIS A 324 -7.67 -10.32 56.39
N LEU A 325 -8.50 -11.11 57.08
CA LEU A 325 -9.94 -11.31 56.85
C LEU A 325 -10.38 -11.93 55.51
N THR A 326 -10.52 -13.26 55.57
CA THR A 326 -11.69 -13.94 54.98
C THR A 326 -12.98 -13.19 55.32
N SER A 327 -13.72 -12.74 54.31
CA SER A 327 -15.11 -12.30 54.44
C SER A 327 -15.87 -12.48 53.14
N THR A 328 -17.05 -13.09 53.19
CA THR A 328 -17.96 -13.22 52.05
C THR A 328 -18.70 -11.89 51.83
N GLY A 329 -18.38 -11.19 50.75
CA GLY A 329 -19.06 -9.95 50.33
C GLY A 329 -19.36 -9.95 48.83
N PRO A 330 -20.32 -9.15 48.35
CA PRO A 330 -20.78 -9.19 46.96
C PRO A 330 -19.74 -8.67 45.97
N VAL A 331 -19.87 -9.13 44.72
CA VAL A 331 -19.07 -8.66 43.57
C VAL A 331 -19.16 -7.14 43.44
N PRO A 332 -18.04 -6.40 43.28
CA PRO A 332 -18.09 -4.97 43.02
C PRO A 332 -18.69 -4.72 41.64
N GLU A 333 -19.89 -4.16 41.62
CA GLU A 333 -20.60 -3.75 40.41
C GLU A 333 -19.79 -2.67 39.66
N GLN A 334 -19.05 -3.08 38.63
CA GLN A 334 -18.15 -2.19 37.90
C GLN A 334 -18.95 -1.25 36.98
N LYS A 335 -19.42 -0.15 37.58
CA LYS A 335 -20.34 0.86 37.04
C LYS A 335 -20.06 1.24 35.57
N GLN A 336 -20.76 0.57 34.66
CA GLN A 336 -20.51 0.62 33.22
C GLN A 336 -21.15 1.87 32.57
N SER A 337 -20.64 3.05 32.91
CA SER A 337 -21.19 4.34 32.45
C SER A 337 -20.18 5.21 31.68
N GLU A 338 -19.38 4.62 30.79
CA GLU A 338 -18.84 5.37 29.64
C GLU A 338 -19.89 5.37 28.52
N GLY A 339 -20.36 6.56 28.12
CA GLY A 339 -21.40 6.68 27.09
C GLY A 339 -20.96 6.18 25.71
N TRP A 340 -21.90 5.65 24.93
CA TRP A 340 -21.67 4.98 23.62
C TRP A 340 -20.86 5.83 22.60
N CYS A 341 -20.87 7.15 22.73
CA CYS A 341 -20.04 8.03 21.90
C CYS A 341 -18.53 7.83 22.16
N LEU A 342 -18.10 7.59 23.41
CA LEU A 342 -16.69 7.43 23.77
C LEU A 342 -16.12 6.08 23.31
N SER A 343 -16.88 4.99 23.43
CA SER A 343 -16.49 3.68 22.87
C SER A 343 -16.39 3.73 21.35
N SER A 344 -17.35 4.39 20.68
CA SER A 344 -17.30 4.65 19.23
C SER A 344 -16.08 5.49 18.83
N LEU A 345 -15.73 6.53 19.60
CA LEU A 345 -14.55 7.35 19.34
C LEU A 345 -13.25 6.53 19.49
N LYS A 346 -13.15 5.67 20.51
CA LYS A 346 -12.00 4.76 20.71
C LYS A 346 -11.80 3.76 19.56
N ILE A 347 -12.86 3.39 18.82
CA ILE A 347 -12.80 2.51 17.63
C ILE A 347 -12.33 3.27 16.37
N CYS A 348 -12.75 4.53 16.21
CA CYS A 348 -12.35 5.40 15.10
C CYS A 348 -10.94 5.97 15.27
N PHE A 349 -10.54 6.26 16.51
CA PHE A 349 -9.27 6.87 16.90
C PHE A 349 -8.46 5.95 17.84
N PRO A 350 -8.04 4.75 17.40
CA PRO A 350 -7.13 3.93 18.19
C PRO A 350 -5.80 4.68 18.38
N VAL A 351 -5.43 4.91 19.64
CA VAL A 351 -4.13 5.44 20.05
C VAL A 351 -3.21 4.27 20.32
N GLU A 352 -2.17 4.09 19.50
CA GLU A 352 -1.25 2.97 19.64
C GLU A 352 -0.16 3.28 20.67
N HIS A 353 -0.39 2.89 21.93
CA HIS A 353 0.61 2.97 23.00
C HIS A 353 1.84 2.12 22.63
N GLN A 354 2.89 2.76 22.13
CA GLN A 354 4.15 2.09 21.83
C GLN A 354 4.85 1.64 23.12
N GLY A 355 5.12 0.34 23.22
CA GLY A 355 6.27 -0.13 24.01
C GLY A 355 7.53 0.52 23.44
N LYS A 356 8.34 1.15 24.30
CA LYS A 356 9.40 2.12 23.95
C LYS A 356 10.24 1.67 22.75
N ALA A 357 9.94 2.20 21.56
CA ALA A 357 10.82 2.05 20.40
C ALA A 357 12.17 2.71 20.72
N GLY A 358 13.24 1.92 20.77
CA GLY A 358 14.57 2.40 21.15
C GLY A 358 15.01 3.57 20.28
N SER A 359 15.38 4.69 20.90
CA SER A 359 15.65 5.99 20.24
C SER A 359 16.96 6.00 19.44
N ASN A 360 17.05 5.16 18.43
CA ASN A 360 18.15 5.12 17.49
C ASN A 360 17.89 6.15 16.40
N LYS A 361 18.46 7.36 16.57
CA LYS A 361 18.24 8.56 15.73
C LYS A 361 18.83 8.41 14.32
N LYS A 362 18.29 7.47 13.52
CA LYS A 362 18.57 7.36 12.08
C LYS A 362 18.17 8.67 11.39
N LYS A 363 19.08 9.25 10.61
CA LYS A 363 18.85 10.55 9.95
C LYS A 363 17.78 10.37 8.87
N LEU A 364 16.66 11.08 8.97
CA LEU A 364 15.52 10.93 8.06
C LEU A 364 15.89 11.18 6.59
N PHE A 365 16.87 12.05 6.35
CA PHE A 365 17.46 12.30 5.03
C PHE A 365 18.96 12.06 5.05
N HIS A 366 19.42 11.11 4.23
CA HIS A 366 20.83 10.86 3.99
C HIS A 366 21.30 11.68 2.76
N PHE A 367 21.43 13.01 2.93
CA PHE A 367 21.86 13.93 1.86
C PHE A 367 23.19 13.56 1.19
N GLY A 368 24.02 12.71 1.81
CA GLY A 368 25.22 12.15 1.19
C GLY A 368 24.95 11.39 -0.12
N LEU A 369 23.75 10.86 -0.34
CA LEU A 369 23.39 10.20 -1.61
C LEU A 369 23.37 11.16 -2.79
N LEU A 370 23.08 12.46 -2.58
CA LEU A 370 23.13 13.47 -3.65
C LEU A 370 24.56 13.73 -4.17
N LYS A 371 25.59 13.15 -3.53
CA LYS A 371 26.97 13.12 -4.06
C LYS A 371 27.19 12.03 -5.10
N ASP A 372 26.31 11.04 -5.24
CA ASP A 372 26.38 10.11 -6.37
C ASP A 372 25.73 10.78 -7.60
N PRO A 373 26.49 11.02 -8.68
CA PRO A 373 25.98 11.78 -9.82
C PRO A 373 24.90 11.00 -10.59
N SER A 374 24.88 9.66 -10.53
CA SER A 374 23.83 8.86 -11.18
C SER A 374 22.48 9.07 -10.49
N PHE A 375 22.49 9.10 -9.15
CA PHE A 375 21.28 9.42 -8.37
C PHE A 375 20.86 10.89 -8.52
N LEU A 376 21.81 11.83 -8.53
CA LEU A 376 21.49 13.24 -8.74
C LEU A 376 20.88 13.49 -10.13
N MET A 377 21.44 12.91 -11.19
CA MET A 377 20.85 12.98 -12.54
C MET A 377 19.47 12.33 -12.61
N PHE A 378 19.25 11.20 -11.93
CA PHE A 378 17.93 10.56 -11.81
C PHE A 378 16.92 11.47 -11.09
N CYS A 379 17.31 12.12 -10.00
CA CYS A 379 16.49 13.08 -9.28
C CYS A 379 16.10 14.29 -10.13
N VAL A 380 17.06 14.93 -10.82
CA VAL A 380 16.78 16.07 -11.71
C VAL A 380 15.90 15.65 -12.90
N SER A 381 16.16 14.49 -13.50
CA SER A 381 15.31 13.91 -14.55
C SER A 381 13.87 13.73 -14.10
N ILE A 382 13.65 13.20 -12.88
CA ILE A 382 12.29 13.04 -12.33
C ILE A 382 11.63 14.39 -12.05
N GLY A 383 12.36 15.40 -11.55
CA GLY A 383 11.81 16.75 -11.36
C GLY A 383 11.39 17.43 -12.66
N LEU A 384 12.18 17.30 -13.73
CA LEU A 384 11.85 17.83 -15.06
C LEU A 384 10.62 17.11 -15.66
N PHE A 385 10.58 15.79 -15.57
CA PHE A 385 9.41 15.01 -16.00
C PHE A 385 8.15 15.42 -15.24
N THR A 386 8.21 15.58 -13.91
CA THR A 386 7.01 15.87 -13.10
C THR A 386 6.52 17.31 -13.28
N ALA A 387 7.41 18.25 -13.62
CA ALA A 387 7.05 19.59 -14.05
C ALA A 387 6.24 19.56 -15.36
N ALA A 388 6.78 18.92 -16.39
CA ALA A 388 6.11 18.78 -17.69
C ALA A 388 4.78 18.02 -17.57
N PHE A 389 4.78 16.91 -16.84
CA PHE A 389 3.60 16.09 -16.58
C PHE A 389 2.48 16.87 -15.89
N LYS A 390 2.78 17.61 -14.81
CA LYS A 390 1.73 18.37 -14.09
C LYS A 390 1.24 19.56 -14.93
N ALA A 391 2.13 20.25 -15.65
CA ALA A 391 1.74 21.31 -16.59
C ALA A 391 0.75 20.78 -17.64
N ALA A 392 1.06 19.67 -18.31
CA ALA A 392 0.19 19.06 -19.30
C ALA A 392 -1.21 18.74 -18.73
N PHE A 393 -1.30 18.09 -17.56
CA PHE A 393 -2.61 17.78 -16.96
C PHE A 393 -3.40 19.03 -16.52
N THR A 394 -2.73 20.13 -16.14
CA THR A 394 -3.41 21.41 -15.88
C THR A 394 -3.90 22.08 -17.17
N PHE A 395 -3.13 22.04 -18.26
CA PHE A 395 -3.43 22.80 -19.48
C PHE A 395 -4.11 22.02 -20.62
N ILE A 396 -4.22 20.68 -20.56
CA ILE A 396 -4.96 19.89 -21.58
C ILE A 396 -6.40 20.43 -21.77
N PRO A 397 -7.21 20.70 -20.73
CA PRO A 397 -8.54 21.25 -20.94
C PRO A 397 -8.54 22.64 -21.60
N ALA A 398 -7.56 23.48 -21.26
CA ALA A 398 -7.39 24.79 -21.87
C ALA A 398 -6.89 24.74 -23.32
N LEU A 399 -6.10 23.72 -23.68
CA LEU A 399 -5.74 23.40 -25.05
C LEU A 399 -6.97 22.94 -25.85
N VAL A 400 -7.74 21.98 -25.34
CA VAL A 400 -8.94 21.47 -26.01
C VAL A 400 -9.94 22.61 -26.25
N LYS A 401 -10.20 23.45 -25.24
CA LYS A 401 -11.07 24.63 -25.36
C LYS A 401 -10.53 25.67 -26.36
N SER A 402 -9.20 25.85 -26.48
CA SER A 402 -8.62 26.80 -27.44
C SER A 402 -8.68 26.34 -28.90
N LYS A 403 -8.92 25.04 -29.16
CA LYS A 403 -9.24 24.51 -30.51
C LYS A 403 -10.75 24.56 -30.82
N ASN A 404 -11.55 25.26 -30.00
CA ASN A 404 -13.02 25.40 -30.10
C ASN A 404 -13.83 24.11 -29.87
N LEU A 405 -13.30 23.18 -29.07
CA LEU A 405 -14.05 22.01 -28.57
C LEU A 405 -14.70 22.33 -27.20
N SER A 406 -15.68 21.55 -26.78
CA SER A 406 -16.44 21.82 -25.54
C SER A 406 -15.65 21.47 -24.27
N GLU A 407 -16.10 21.97 -23.12
CA GLU A 407 -15.53 21.56 -21.83
C GLU A 407 -15.83 20.08 -21.51
N SER A 408 -16.93 19.54 -22.03
CA SER A 408 -17.24 18.11 -21.97
C SER A 408 -16.22 17.28 -22.77
N ASP A 409 -15.89 17.69 -24.00
CA ASP A 409 -14.82 17.07 -24.80
C ASP A 409 -13.48 17.09 -24.05
N ALA A 410 -13.14 18.20 -23.41
CA ALA A 410 -11.94 18.35 -22.60
C ALA A 410 -11.88 17.38 -21.42
N ALA A 411 -13.00 17.22 -20.70
CA ALA A 411 -13.12 16.27 -19.61
C ALA A 411 -13.06 14.81 -20.09
N MET A 412 -13.66 14.51 -21.26
CA MET A 412 -13.63 13.20 -21.88
C MET A 412 -12.24 12.81 -22.40
N VAL A 413 -11.47 13.75 -22.97
CA VAL A 413 -10.06 13.53 -23.35
C VAL A 413 -9.20 13.18 -22.14
N LEU A 414 -9.38 13.87 -21.01
CA LEU A 414 -8.70 13.52 -19.74
C LEU A 414 -9.16 12.17 -19.18
N SER A 415 -10.45 11.86 -19.26
CA SER A 415 -11.03 10.57 -18.82
C SER A 415 -10.46 9.38 -19.59
N ILE A 416 -10.35 9.50 -20.92
CA ILE A 416 -9.69 8.52 -21.80
C ILE A 416 -8.22 8.35 -21.41
N CYS A 417 -7.49 9.46 -21.22
CA CYS A 417 -6.11 9.42 -20.70
C CYS A 417 -6.00 8.66 -19.36
N GLY A 418 -7.02 8.76 -18.50
CA GLY A 418 -7.16 8.03 -17.25
C GLY A 418 -7.24 6.52 -17.39
N ILE A 419 -8.08 6.02 -18.31
CA ILE A 419 -8.17 4.58 -18.61
C ILE A 419 -6.80 4.04 -19.03
N PHE A 420 -6.16 4.71 -19.98
CA PHE A 420 -4.90 4.25 -20.54
C PHE A 420 -3.72 4.39 -19.56
N ASP A 421 -3.74 5.35 -18.63
CA ASP A 421 -2.80 5.42 -17.50
C ASP A 421 -2.84 4.15 -16.63
N THR A 422 -4.05 3.68 -16.26
CA THR A 422 -4.21 2.41 -15.53
C THR A 422 -3.75 1.20 -16.35
N LEU A 423 -4.14 1.10 -17.62
CA LEU A 423 -3.69 0.01 -18.50
C LEU A 423 -2.16 0.01 -18.65
N GLY A 424 -1.54 1.17 -18.85
CA GLY A 424 -0.09 1.32 -18.99
C GLY A 424 0.68 0.86 -17.76
N ARG A 425 0.19 1.14 -16.54
CA ARG A 425 0.78 0.61 -15.29
C ARG A 425 0.75 -0.91 -15.24
N ILE A 426 -0.42 -1.51 -15.49
CA ILE A 426 -0.62 -2.96 -15.38
C ILE A 426 0.20 -3.69 -16.44
N VAL A 427 0.11 -3.26 -17.69
CA VAL A 427 0.83 -3.87 -18.82
C VAL A 427 2.35 -3.72 -18.67
N SER A 428 2.84 -2.55 -18.25
CA SER A 428 4.29 -2.37 -18.07
C SER A 428 4.86 -3.27 -16.96
N GLY A 429 4.16 -3.43 -15.82
CA GLY A 429 4.59 -4.33 -14.75
C GLY A 429 4.68 -5.78 -15.22
N LEU A 430 3.60 -6.30 -15.83
CA LEU A 430 3.52 -7.68 -16.30
C LEU A 430 4.51 -8.03 -17.42
N ILE A 431 4.98 -7.04 -18.18
CA ILE A 431 5.92 -7.20 -19.28
C ILE A 431 7.38 -6.99 -18.83
N LEU A 432 7.69 -5.93 -18.09
CA LEU A 432 9.07 -5.51 -17.80
C LEU A 432 9.76 -6.34 -16.71
N ASP A 433 9.00 -7.06 -15.88
CA ASP A 433 9.53 -8.04 -14.94
C ASP A 433 9.75 -9.44 -15.55
N ARG A 434 9.44 -9.64 -16.84
CA ARG A 434 9.80 -10.87 -17.57
C ARG A 434 11.33 -11.00 -17.69
N PRO A 435 11.90 -12.22 -17.55
CA PRO A 435 13.35 -12.42 -17.53
C PRO A 435 14.07 -11.97 -18.81
N LEU A 436 13.38 -12.00 -19.96
CA LEU A 436 13.89 -11.52 -21.25
C LEU A 436 14.06 -9.99 -21.32
N LEU A 437 13.23 -9.22 -20.60
CA LEU A 437 13.18 -7.76 -20.70
C LEU A 437 13.81 -7.05 -19.50
N ARG A 438 13.91 -7.73 -18.34
CA ARG A 438 14.57 -7.22 -17.14
C ARG A 438 15.99 -6.65 -17.39
N PRO A 439 16.88 -7.25 -18.22
CA PRO A 439 18.19 -6.66 -18.54
C PRO A 439 18.11 -5.34 -19.33
N HIS A 440 17.01 -5.11 -20.05
CA HIS A 440 16.78 -3.94 -20.91
C HIS A 440 15.86 -2.88 -20.27
N ARG A 441 15.40 -3.10 -19.03
CA ARG A 441 14.43 -2.23 -18.33
C ARG A 441 14.84 -0.75 -18.29
N LEU A 442 16.11 -0.44 -18.04
CA LEU A 442 16.63 0.94 -18.04
C LEU A 442 16.54 1.62 -19.42
N LEU A 443 16.70 0.86 -20.52
CA LEU A 443 16.57 1.35 -21.89
C LEU A 443 15.10 1.57 -22.26
N LEU A 444 14.22 0.66 -21.85
CA LEU A 444 12.77 0.75 -22.10
C LEU A 444 12.14 1.90 -21.30
N TYR A 445 12.53 2.08 -20.04
CA TYR A 445 12.15 3.23 -19.20
C TYR A 445 12.53 4.57 -19.85
N ASN A 446 13.75 4.66 -20.37
CA ASN A 446 14.22 5.83 -21.12
C ASN A 446 13.44 6.02 -22.43
N SER A 447 13.13 4.94 -23.15
CA SER A 447 12.33 5.00 -24.38
C SER A 447 10.94 5.55 -24.14
N PHE A 448 10.31 5.25 -22.99
CA PHE A 448 9.03 5.83 -22.62
C PHE A 448 9.10 7.36 -22.48
N VAL A 449 10.08 7.94 -21.77
CA VAL A 449 10.11 9.41 -21.59
C VAL A 449 10.32 10.17 -22.90
N PHE A 450 11.10 9.64 -23.85
CA PHE A 450 11.20 10.20 -25.20
C PHE A 450 9.90 10.05 -26.00
N ALA A 451 9.17 8.94 -25.86
CA ALA A 451 7.86 8.76 -26.51
C ALA A 451 6.80 9.72 -25.94
N ILE A 452 6.77 9.94 -24.61
CA ILE A 452 5.87 10.91 -23.97
C ILE A 452 6.21 12.33 -24.44
N ALA A 453 7.51 12.68 -24.55
CA ALA A 453 7.94 13.96 -25.10
C ALA A 453 7.45 14.17 -26.54
N THR A 454 7.58 13.13 -27.39
CA THR A 454 7.10 13.16 -28.79
C THR A 454 5.60 13.41 -28.86
N VAL A 455 4.79 12.74 -28.03
CA VAL A 455 3.34 13.00 -27.95
C VAL A 455 3.05 14.41 -27.43
N SER A 456 3.82 14.92 -26.46
CA SER A 456 3.70 16.31 -25.97
C SER A 456 3.93 17.32 -27.09
N PHE A 457 4.94 17.14 -27.95
CA PHE A 457 5.16 18.03 -29.10
C PHE A 457 4.05 17.93 -30.16
N ILE A 458 3.38 16.78 -30.30
CA ILE A 458 2.30 16.56 -31.29
C ILE A 458 0.97 17.18 -30.85
N LEU A 459 0.63 17.12 -29.56
CA LEU A 459 -0.69 17.55 -29.02
C LEU A 459 -1.17 18.94 -29.52
N PRO A 460 -0.35 20.00 -29.56
CA PRO A 460 -0.75 21.32 -30.05
C PRO A 460 -1.29 21.38 -31.49
N PHE A 461 -0.81 20.50 -32.37
CA PHE A 461 -1.20 20.48 -33.78
C PHE A 461 -2.56 19.83 -34.03
N LEU A 462 -3.09 19.11 -33.03
CA LEU A 462 -4.34 18.37 -33.13
C LEU A 462 -5.55 19.30 -32.92
N LYS A 463 -6.56 19.16 -33.77
CA LYS A 463 -7.75 20.03 -33.79
C LYS A 463 -9.08 19.29 -33.63
N SER A 464 -9.10 17.97 -33.86
CA SER A 464 -10.31 17.15 -33.73
C SER A 464 -10.30 16.37 -32.42
N PHE A 465 -11.45 16.28 -31.76
CA PHE A 465 -11.67 15.45 -30.56
C PHE A 465 -11.07 14.05 -30.75
N ALA A 466 -11.41 13.35 -31.84
CA ALA A 466 -10.92 11.99 -32.09
C ALA A 466 -9.38 11.92 -32.15
N THR A 467 -8.72 12.91 -32.77
CA THR A 467 -7.24 12.95 -32.83
C THR A 467 -6.62 13.23 -31.46
N LEU A 468 -7.24 14.09 -30.66
CA LEU A 468 -6.83 14.39 -29.28
C LEU A 468 -7.01 13.16 -28.37
N SER A 469 -8.16 12.49 -28.44
CA SER A 469 -8.45 11.25 -27.70
C SER A 469 -7.43 10.14 -27.98
N VAL A 470 -7.08 9.91 -29.26
CA VAL A 470 -6.07 8.91 -29.64
C VAL A 470 -4.70 9.26 -29.07
N MET A 471 -4.24 10.50 -29.22
CA MET A 471 -2.92 10.88 -28.70
C MET A 471 -2.87 10.96 -27.17
N CYS A 472 -3.97 11.35 -26.51
CA CYS A 472 -4.09 11.26 -25.05
C CYS A 472 -4.19 9.82 -24.53
N SER A 473 -4.69 8.86 -25.33
CA SER A 473 -4.59 7.42 -25.02
C SER A 473 -3.14 6.97 -24.97
N PHE A 474 -2.33 7.33 -25.99
CA PHE A 474 -0.89 7.05 -25.99
C PHE A 474 -0.15 7.77 -24.85
N TYR A 475 -0.46 9.05 -24.60
CA TYR A 475 0.12 9.82 -23.48
C TYR A 475 -0.19 9.16 -22.12
N GLY A 476 -1.44 8.73 -21.90
CA GLY A 476 -1.87 7.99 -20.72
C GLY A 476 -1.09 6.68 -20.55
N ALA A 477 -1.10 5.82 -21.57
CA ALA A 477 -0.41 4.53 -21.53
C ALA A 477 1.09 4.65 -21.24
N LEU A 478 1.78 5.58 -21.90
CA LEU A 478 3.20 5.81 -21.71
C LEU A 478 3.51 6.45 -20.34
N THR A 479 2.72 7.42 -19.88
CA THR A 479 2.93 8.03 -18.55
C THR A 479 2.63 7.05 -17.41
N GLY A 480 1.60 6.21 -17.55
CA GLY A 480 1.32 5.11 -16.63
C GLY A 480 2.46 4.08 -16.56
N ALA A 481 3.00 3.68 -17.71
CA ALA A 481 4.16 2.78 -17.81
C ALA A 481 5.43 3.40 -17.17
N TYR A 482 5.66 4.70 -17.36
CA TYR A 482 6.80 5.39 -16.75
C TYR A 482 6.65 5.56 -15.23
N ILE A 483 5.47 5.95 -14.75
CA ILE A 483 5.24 6.22 -13.32
C ILE A 483 5.34 4.95 -12.47
N SER A 484 4.79 3.84 -12.95
CA SER A 484 4.84 2.53 -12.26
C SER A 484 6.26 1.98 -12.12
N GLN A 485 7.09 2.12 -13.15
CA GLN A 485 8.46 1.58 -13.17
C GLN A 485 9.48 2.42 -12.37
N LYS A 486 9.13 3.65 -11.95
CA LYS A 486 10.04 4.59 -11.26
C LYS A 486 10.68 3.98 -9.99
N SER A 487 9.91 3.25 -9.18
CA SER A 487 10.39 2.61 -7.96
C SER A 487 11.35 1.46 -8.25
N VAL A 488 11.07 0.69 -9.30
CA VAL A 488 11.88 -0.46 -9.73
C VAL A 488 13.22 0.01 -10.29
N VAL A 489 13.21 1.04 -11.14
CA VAL A 489 14.42 1.67 -11.69
C VAL A 489 15.30 2.27 -10.59
N LEU A 490 14.72 2.86 -9.53
CA LEU A 490 15.51 3.35 -8.39
C LEU A 490 16.31 2.22 -7.71
N VAL A 491 15.72 1.02 -7.59
CA VAL A 491 16.41 -0.16 -7.03
C VAL A 491 17.50 -0.67 -7.98
N ASP A 492 17.28 -0.64 -9.29
CA ASP A 492 18.31 -1.01 -10.28
C ASP A 492 19.53 -0.04 -10.26
N ILE A 493 19.32 1.23 -9.86
CA ILE A 493 20.37 2.27 -9.78
C ILE A 493 21.17 2.20 -8.46
N LEU A 494 20.51 1.96 -7.31
CA LEU A 494 21.11 2.10 -5.97
C LEU A 494 21.14 0.83 -5.11
N GLY A 495 20.49 -0.25 -5.54
CA GLY A 495 20.25 -1.43 -4.71
C GLY A 495 19.17 -1.22 -3.65
N ILE A 496 18.80 -2.31 -2.98
CA ILE A 496 17.67 -2.35 -2.04
C ILE A 496 17.98 -1.59 -0.74
N GLU A 497 19.22 -1.69 -0.24
CA GLU A 497 19.64 -1.19 1.08
C GLU A 497 19.38 0.32 1.29
N ASN A 498 19.47 1.11 0.22
CA ASN A 498 19.31 2.56 0.26
C ASN A 498 17.95 3.04 -0.26
N MET A 499 17.03 2.14 -0.62
CA MET A 499 15.80 2.48 -1.35
C MET A 499 14.95 3.55 -0.62
N SER A 500 14.69 3.38 0.67
CA SER A 500 13.77 4.24 1.43
C SER A 500 14.27 5.68 1.62
N SER A 501 15.57 5.86 1.91
CA SER A 501 16.18 7.19 2.06
C SER A 501 16.31 7.90 0.71
N SER A 502 16.56 7.15 -0.35
CA SER A 502 16.61 7.64 -1.73
C SER A 502 15.23 8.08 -2.24
N PHE A 503 14.19 7.30 -1.96
CA PHE A 503 12.83 7.60 -2.41
C PHE A 503 12.27 8.88 -1.76
N GLY A 504 12.64 9.16 -0.51
CA GLY A 504 12.34 10.44 0.16
C GLY A 504 12.95 11.65 -0.55
N LEU A 505 14.24 11.59 -0.90
CA LEU A 505 14.92 12.64 -1.68
C LEU A 505 14.32 12.78 -3.09
N LEU A 506 13.98 11.66 -3.74
CA LEU A 506 13.34 11.63 -5.05
C LEU A 506 11.96 12.31 -5.05
N ILE A 507 11.18 12.16 -3.97
CA ILE A 507 9.89 12.83 -3.78
C ILE A 507 10.08 14.36 -3.69
N CYS A 508 11.14 14.85 -3.03
CA CYS A 508 11.42 16.29 -2.97
C CYS A 508 11.67 16.88 -4.37
N PHE A 509 12.47 16.22 -5.22
CA PHE A 509 12.67 16.65 -6.61
C PHE A 509 11.38 16.58 -7.44
N GLN A 510 10.59 15.51 -7.30
CA GLN A 510 9.27 15.41 -7.91
C GLN A 510 8.37 16.59 -7.50
N ALA A 511 8.34 16.95 -6.22
CA ALA A 511 7.48 18.00 -5.68
C ALA A 511 7.90 19.42 -6.12
N MET A 512 9.21 19.69 -6.21
CA MET A 512 9.75 20.91 -6.81
C MET A 512 9.32 21.04 -8.29
N GLY A 513 9.40 19.95 -9.05
CA GLY A 513 8.92 19.90 -10.43
C GLY A 513 7.43 20.23 -10.56
N MET A 514 6.58 19.54 -9.79
CA MET A 514 5.12 19.76 -9.81
C MET A 514 4.72 21.17 -9.33
N CYS A 515 5.57 21.83 -8.53
CA CYS A 515 5.38 23.22 -8.12
C CYS A 515 5.66 24.19 -9.27
N ALA A 516 6.79 24.03 -9.97
CA ALA A 516 7.27 24.97 -10.97
C ALA A 516 6.61 24.80 -12.36
N GLY A 517 6.22 23.57 -12.73
CA GLY A 517 5.73 23.23 -14.07
C GLY A 517 4.55 24.08 -14.55
N PRO A 518 3.40 24.09 -13.83
CA PRO A 518 2.24 24.86 -14.25
C PRO A 518 2.48 26.37 -14.25
N PRO A 519 3.08 27.01 -13.23
CA PRO A 519 3.40 28.44 -13.25
C PRO A 519 4.34 28.89 -14.38
N LEU A 520 5.37 28.10 -14.70
CA LEU A 520 6.25 28.40 -15.84
C LEU A 520 5.49 28.33 -17.18
N SER A 521 4.64 27.32 -17.33
CA SER A 521 3.83 27.14 -18.54
C SER A 521 2.71 28.18 -18.65
N GLY A 522 2.14 28.62 -17.52
CA GLY A 522 1.19 29.72 -17.44
C GLY A 522 1.83 31.07 -17.75
N ALA A 523 3.10 31.28 -17.39
CA ALA A 523 3.85 32.48 -17.78
C ALA A 523 4.10 32.52 -19.29
N LEU A 524 4.37 31.38 -19.94
CA LEU A 524 4.41 31.31 -21.41
C LEU A 524 3.05 31.63 -22.04
N ARG A 525 1.94 31.14 -21.45
CA ARG A 525 0.58 31.49 -21.89
C ARG A 525 0.32 33.00 -21.80
N ASP A 526 0.72 33.64 -20.70
CA ASP A 526 0.52 35.09 -20.52
C ASP A 526 1.45 35.94 -21.41
N ALA A 527 2.63 35.42 -21.79
CA ALA A 527 3.59 36.11 -22.66
C ALA A 527 3.32 35.96 -24.16
N PHE A 528 2.91 34.77 -24.62
CA PHE A 528 2.74 34.45 -26.05
C PHE A 528 1.27 34.37 -26.49
N GLY A 529 0.31 34.28 -25.56
CA GLY A 529 -1.12 34.19 -25.87
C GLY A 529 -1.60 32.84 -26.43
N GLY A 530 -0.70 31.86 -26.63
CA GLY A 530 -1.01 30.47 -26.96
C GLY A 530 -1.05 29.55 -25.73
N PHE A 531 -1.65 28.36 -25.86
CA PHE A 531 -1.46 27.27 -24.87
C PHE A 531 -0.49 26.20 -25.39
N ASP A 532 0.01 26.36 -26.61
CA ASP A 532 0.77 25.36 -27.35
C ASP A 532 2.23 25.31 -26.83
N GLU A 533 2.74 26.47 -26.41
CA GLU A 533 4.05 26.73 -25.81
C GLU A 533 4.27 25.94 -24.51
N ALA A 534 3.21 25.70 -23.73
CA ALA A 534 3.25 24.88 -22.53
C ALA A 534 3.65 23.42 -22.84
N PHE A 535 3.17 22.88 -23.96
CA PHE A 535 3.46 21.52 -24.39
C PHE A 535 4.81 21.40 -25.08
N TYR A 536 5.26 22.47 -25.76
CA TYR A 536 6.64 22.56 -26.27
C TYR A 536 7.67 22.65 -25.14
N LEU A 537 7.42 23.46 -24.10
CA LEU A 537 8.25 23.49 -22.88
C LEU A 537 8.25 22.12 -22.19
N GLY A 538 7.08 21.50 -22.04
CA GLY A 538 6.94 20.16 -21.46
C GLY A 538 7.72 19.09 -22.23
N GLY A 539 7.62 19.08 -23.56
CA GLY A 539 8.40 18.20 -24.43
C GLY A 539 9.91 18.40 -24.27
N CYS A 540 10.38 19.65 -24.24
CA CYS A 540 11.79 19.97 -24.01
C CYS A 540 12.30 19.50 -22.63
N PHE A 541 11.50 19.68 -21.57
CA PHE A 541 11.83 19.17 -20.23
C PHE A 541 11.89 17.64 -20.20
N MET A 542 10.99 16.94 -20.92
CA MET A 542 11.02 15.47 -21.01
C MET A 542 12.18 14.94 -21.86
N VAL A 543 12.56 15.61 -22.95
CA VAL A 543 13.79 15.32 -23.71
C VAL A 543 15.02 15.47 -22.82
N LEU A 544 15.13 16.57 -22.07
CA LEU A 544 16.24 16.79 -21.14
C LEU A 544 16.26 15.75 -20.01
N ALA A 545 15.10 15.36 -19.48
CA ALA A 545 14.98 14.25 -18.53
C ALA A 545 15.52 12.93 -19.11
N GLY A 546 15.15 12.56 -20.34
CA GLY A 546 15.69 11.39 -21.02
C GLY A 546 17.21 11.46 -21.25
N LEU A 547 17.75 12.61 -21.63
CA LEU A 547 19.20 12.80 -21.78
C LEU A 547 19.95 12.63 -20.44
N LEU A 548 19.40 13.13 -19.33
CA LEU A 548 19.94 12.92 -17.98
C LEU A 548 19.82 11.46 -17.53
N MET A 549 18.76 10.75 -17.91
CA MET A 549 18.58 9.32 -17.67
C MET A 549 19.65 8.49 -18.40
N ILE A 550 19.92 8.80 -19.67
CA ILE A 550 21.01 8.19 -20.45
C ILE A 550 22.36 8.45 -19.78
N ALA A 551 22.65 9.69 -19.38
CA ALA A 551 23.89 10.05 -18.71
C ALA A 551 24.09 9.31 -17.38
N SER A 552 23.02 9.15 -16.59
CA SER A 552 23.02 8.32 -15.37
C SER A 552 23.36 6.85 -15.68
N ASN A 553 22.67 6.24 -16.66
CA ASN A 553 22.91 4.85 -17.07
C ASN A 553 24.34 4.61 -17.59
N ILE A 554 24.91 5.57 -18.32
CA ILE A 554 26.31 5.53 -18.77
C ILE A 554 27.26 5.60 -17.58
N PHE A 555 27.03 6.52 -16.63
CA PHE A 555 27.90 6.65 -15.44
C PHE A 555 27.86 5.38 -14.58
N LEU A 556 26.69 4.78 -14.34
CA LEU A 556 26.55 3.49 -13.66
C LEU A 556 27.33 2.39 -14.38
N THR A 557 27.25 2.34 -15.71
CA THR A 557 27.99 1.36 -16.53
C THR A 557 29.50 1.52 -16.38
N ILE A 558 30.02 2.76 -16.36
CA ILE A 558 31.44 3.06 -16.14
C ILE A 558 31.87 2.70 -14.71
N LYS A 559 31.08 3.08 -13.70
CA LYS A 559 31.30 2.75 -12.28
C LYS A 559 31.39 1.23 -12.06
N ASN A 560 30.43 0.48 -12.59
CA ASN A 560 30.38 -0.98 -12.50
C ASN A 560 31.54 -1.67 -13.25
N ARG A 561 31.98 -1.13 -14.40
CA ARG A 561 33.19 -1.61 -15.08
C ARG A 561 34.44 -1.40 -14.23
N ARG A 562 34.61 -0.23 -13.61
CA ARG A 562 35.76 0.09 -12.73
C ARG A 562 35.85 -0.80 -11.50
N HIS A 563 34.73 -1.07 -10.82
CA HIS A 563 34.71 -2.04 -9.72
C HIS A 563 35.12 -3.45 -10.18
N ARG A 564 34.55 -3.93 -11.31
CA ARG A 564 34.91 -5.26 -11.86
C ARG A 564 36.38 -5.37 -12.30
N SER A 565 37.03 -4.29 -12.74
CA SER A 565 38.47 -4.30 -13.04
C SER A 565 39.35 -4.38 -11.79
N HIS A 566 38.92 -3.82 -10.66
CA HIS A 566 39.65 -3.92 -9.38
C HIS A 566 39.37 -5.21 -8.60
N GLN A 567 38.28 -5.92 -8.90
CA GLN A 567 37.92 -7.20 -8.28
C GLN A 567 38.34 -8.44 -9.09
N LYS A 568 39.07 -8.28 -10.21
CA LYS A 568 39.76 -9.44 -10.80
C LYS A 568 40.85 -9.91 -9.82
N PRO A 569 40.85 -11.18 -9.37
CA PRO A 569 42.00 -11.71 -8.65
C PRO A 569 43.24 -11.60 -9.54
N ALA A 570 44.41 -11.41 -8.93
CA ALA A 570 45.66 -11.61 -9.65
C ALA A 570 45.66 -13.01 -10.27
N LYS A 571 46.19 -13.15 -11.48
CA LYS A 571 46.49 -14.48 -12.02
C LYS A 571 47.32 -15.22 -10.97
N LEU A 572 46.89 -16.41 -10.56
CA LEU A 572 47.78 -17.36 -9.91
C LEU A 572 48.98 -17.55 -10.86
N PRO A 573 50.23 -17.53 -10.35
CA PRO A 573 51.38 -17.79 -11.20
C PRO A 573 51.20 -19.17 -11.84
N GLU A 574 51.42 -19.24 -13.15
CA GLU A 574 51.35 -20.50 -13.89
C GLU A 574 52.44 -21.41 -13.32
N THR A 575 52.05 -22.51 -12.67
CA THR A 575 52.99 -23.41 -12.00
C THR A 575 53.88 -24.07 -13.06
N GLU A 576 55.16 -23.70 -13.09
CA GLU A 576 56.12 -24.27 -14.01
C GLU A 576 56.26 -25.78 -13.73
N ALA A 577 55.70 -26.60 -14.62
CA ALA A 577 55.92 -28.03 -14.61
C ALA A 577 57.27 -28.33 -15.27
N GLN A 578 58.27 -28.64 -14.44
CA GLN A 578 59.55 -29.25 -14.82
C GLN A 578 59.63 -30.66 -14.22
#